data_AF-A0A7S2TIF5-F1
#
_entry.id   AF-A0A7S2TIF5-F1
#
_cell.length_a   1.000
_cell.length_b   1.000
_cell.length_c   1.000
_cell.angle_alpha   90.00
_cell.angle_beta   90.00
_cell.angle_gamma   90.00
#
_symmetry.space_group_name_H-M   'P 1'
#
loop_
_entity.id
_entity.type
_entity.pdbx_description
1 polymer ?
#
loop_
_entity_poly.entity_id
_entity_poly.type
_entity_poly.pdbx_seq_one_letter_code
_entity_poly.pdbx_strand_id
1 'polypeptide(L)'
;RTAIVFRRVGIRHPLTIGMAACVDECNVQDVVNQTLEKTVNFSISRLISLEERLSDLGSTLDSTWTLWASITVFAMNIGFGLLEAGSIRSMNSQSILFKNMLDIGIVTIGWWAL
;
A
#
# COMPACT_ATOMS: atom_id res chain seq x y z
N ARG A 1 18.24 -58.27 -11.85
CA ARG A 1 19.28 -57.86 -12.81
C ARG A 1 18.70 -56.73 -13.68
N THR A 2 18.87 -55.48 -13.26
CA THR A 2 18.89 -54.26 -14.10
C THR A 2 19.06 -53.07 -13.15
N ALA A 3 20.30 -52.90 -12.71
CA ALA A 3 20.76 -51.62 -12.20
C ALA A 3 21.18 -50.81 -13.44
N ILE A 4 20.45 -49.75 -13.78
CA ILE A 4 21.01 -48.64 -14.56
C ILE A 4 20.94 -47.43 -13.64
N VAL A 5 22.09 -47.22 -13.03
CA VAL A 5 22.45 -46.16 -12.11
C VAL A 5 22.39 -44.82 -12.86
N PHE A 6 21.33 -44.04 -12.70
CA PHE A 6 21.35 -42.61 -13.04
C PHE A 6 21.89 -41.81 -11.86
N ARG A 7 23.21 -41.78 -11.72
CA ARG A 7 23.94 -40.90 -10.80
C ARG A 7 24.24 -39.58 -11.49
N ARG A 8 24.10 -38.50 -10.72
CA ARG A 8 24.67 -37.15 -10.93
C ARG A 8 24.18 -36.36 -12.15
N VAL A 9 23.16 -35.54 -11.93
CA VAL A 9 23.21 -34.14 -12.38
C VAL A 9 22.88 -33.25 -11.19
N GLY A 10 23.93 -32.80 -10.51
CA GLY A 10 23.84 -31.53 -9.82
C GLY A 10 24.04 -30.44 -10.86
N ILE A 11 23.08 -29.51 -10.96
CA ILE A 11 23.22 -28.07 -11.23
C ILE A 11 21.78 -27.53 -11.38
N ARG A 12 21.39 -26.72 -10.38
CA ARG A 12 20.70 -25.42 -10.46
C ARG A 12 19.61 -25.27 -11.54
N HIS A 13 18.45 -24.77 -11.09
CA HIS A 13 17.29 -24.25 -11.84
C HIS A 13 16.03 -25.15 -11.84
N PRO A 14 14.87 -24.65 -11.35
CA PRO A 14 13.64 -25.42 -11.21
C PRO A 14 12.86 -25.64 -12.54
N LEU A 15 13.48 -25.44 -13.70
CA LEU A 15 12.76 -25.45 -15.00
C LEU A 15 12.82 -26.76 -15.79
N THR A 16 13.68 -27.74 -15.45
CA THR A 16 13.94 -28.89 -16.35
C THR A 16 13.59 -30.27 -15.76
N ILE A 17 13.00 -30.34 -14.56
CA ILE A 17 12.62 -31.62 -13.91
C ILE A 17 11.21 -32.09 -14.35
N GLY A 18 10.40 -31.24 -14.99
CA GLY A 18 9.01 -31.57 -15.35
C GLY A 18 8.83 -32.51 -16.54
N MET A 19 9.88 -32.86 -17.29
CA MET A 19 9.74 -33.54 -18.59
C MET A 19 10.08 -35.04 -18.58
N ALA A 20 10.69 -35.57 -17.51
CA ALA A 20 11.14 -36.97 -17.45
C ALA A 20 10.39 -37.82 -16.39
N ALA A 21 9.38 -37.27 -15.70
CA ALA A 21 8.64 -37.98 -14.65
C ALA A 21 7.18 -38.32 -15.02
N CYS A 22 6.73 -38.13 -16.27
CA CYS A 22 5.32 -38.36 -16.67
C CYS A 22 5.18 -38.88 -18.11
N VAL A 23 5.72 -40.05 -18.43
CA VAL A 23 5.25 -40.81 -19.62
C VAL A 23 5.02 -42.29 -19.28
N ASP A 24 4.77 -42.62 -18.01
CA ASP A 24 4.07 -43.85 -17.64
C ASP A 24 2.66 -43.41 -17.21
N GLU A 25 1.67 -43.72 -18.05
CA GLU A 25 0.22 -43.52 -17.91
C GLU A 25 -0.28 -42.55 -16.81
N CYS A 26 -0.21 -41.24 -17.08
CA CYS A 26 -1.24 -40.34 -16.55
C CYS A 26 -2.46 -40.44 -17.47
N ASN A 27 -3.62 -40.70 -16.88
CA ASN A 27 -4.89 -40.66 -17.61
C ASN A 27 -5.07 -39.28 -18.25
N VAL A 28 -5.62 -39.22 -19.46
CA VAL A 28 -5.76 -37.95 -20.23
C VAL A 28 -6.50 -36.89 -19.41
N GLN A 29 -7.42 -37.30 -18.54
CA GLN A 29 -8.11 -36.37 -17.63
C GLN A 29 -7.22 -35.76 -16.56
N ASP A 30 -6.25 -36.49 -16.04
CA ASP A 30 -5.37 -35.97 -14.97
C ASP A 30 -4.44 -34.89 -15.52
N VAL A 31 -3.99 -35.04 -16.77
CA VAL A 31 -3.19 -34.02 -17.47
C VAL A 31 -4.01 -32.76 -17.71
N VAL A 32 -5.28 -32.90 -18.13
CA VAL A 32 -6.20 -31.77 -18.34
C VAL A 32 -6.50 -31.05 -17.03
N ASN A 33 -6.80 -31.78 -15.96
CA ASN A 33 -7.07 -31.20 -14.64
C ASN A 33 -5.83 -30.48 -14.08
N GLN A 34 -4.64 -31.07 -14.25
CA GLN A 34 -3.40 -30.45 -13.78
C GLN A 34 -3.02 -29.19 -14.59
N THR A 35 -3.32 -29.14 -15.90
CA THR A 35 -3.08 -27.93 -16.72
C THR A 35 -4.12 -26.84 -16.46
N LEU A 36 -5.38 -27.23 -16.21
CA LEU A 36 -6.42 -26.32 -15.77
C LEU A 36 -6.07 -25.65 -14.43
N GLU A 37 -5.71 -26.45 -13.42
CA GLU A 37 -5.34 -25.93 -12.10
C GLU A 37 -4.13 -24.99 -12.15
N LYS A 38 -3.09 -25.33 -12.95
CA LYS A 38 -1.92 -24.46 -13.13
C LYS A 38 -2.32 -23.11 -13.73
N THR A 39 -3.17 -23.11 -14.75
CA THR A 39 -3.65 -21.88 -15.42
C THR A 39 -4.52 -21.03 -14.50
N VAL A 40 -5.41 -21.68 -13.74
CA VAL A 40 -6.31 -21.03 -12.78
C VAL A 40 -5.50 -20.43 -11.63
N ASN A 41 -4.60 -21.20 -11.01
CA ASN A 41 -3.78 -20.73 -9.89
C ASN A 41 -2.84 -19.58 -10.30
N PHE A 42 -2.32 -19.61 -11.53
CA PHE A 42 -1.55 -18.49 -12.08
C PHE A 42 -2.40 -17.22 -12.20
N SER A 43 -3.62 -17.34 -12.75
CA SER A 43 -4.56 -16.21 -12.89
C SER A 43 -4.99 -15.67 -11.52
N ILE A 44 -5.29 -16.55 -10.56
CA ILE A 44 -5.63 -16.17 -9.17
C ILE A 44 -4.46 -15.42 -8.52
N SER A 45 -3.23 -15.92 -8.67
CA SER A 45 -2.03 -15.24 -8.13
C SER A 45 -1.88 -13.82 -8.68
N ARG A 46 -2.18 -13.63 -9.97
CA ARG A 46 -2.18 -12.30 -10.60
C ARG A 46 -3.29 -11.40 -10.04
N LEU A 47 -4.52 -11.91 -9.92
CA LEU A 47 -5.64 -11.14 -9.38
C LEU A 47 -5.38 -10.70 -7.94
N ILE A 48 -4.89 -11.60 -7.09
CA ILE A 48 -4.51 -11.28 -5.70
C ILE A 48 -3.45 -10.18 -5.67
N SER A 49 -2.40 -10.29 -6.50
CA SER A 49 -1.35 -9.28 -6.55
C SER A 49 -1.82 -7.90 -7.07
N LEU A 50 -2.85 -7.87 -7.92
CA LEU A 50 -3.45 -6.63 -8.41
C LEU A 50 -4.35 -6.01 -7.35
N GLU A 51 -5.15 -6.82 -6.67
CA GLU A 51 -6.00 -6.38 -5.56
C GLU A 51 -5.16 -5.75 -4.44
N GLU A 52 -4.06 -6.41 -4.05
CA GLU A 52 -3.13 -5.88 -3.05
C GLU A 52 -2.56 -4.51 -3.47
N ARG A 53 -2.15 -4.38 -4.74
CA ARG A 53 -1.66 -3.11 -5.30
C ARG A 53 -2.72 -2.02 -5.31
N LEU A 54 -3.95 -2.35 -5.68
CA LEU A 54 -5.06 -1.38 -5.71
C LEU A 54 -5.43 -0.95 -4.28
N SER A 55 -5.45 -1.88 -3.34
CA SER A 55 -5.67 -1.58 -1.92
C SER A 55 -4.58 -0.68 -1.34
N ASP A 56 -3.31 -0.92 -1.68
CA ASP A 56 -2.17 -0.11 -1.22
C ASP A 56 -2.16 1.30 -1.84
N LEU A 57 -2.54 1.40 -3.12
CA LEU A 57 -2.76 2.69 -3.79
C LEU A 57 -3.91 3.46 -3.14
N GLY A 58 -5.02 2.78 -2.83
CA GLY A 58 -6.17 3.37 -2.16
C GLY A 58 -5.81 3.94 -0.78
N SER A 59 -5.16 3.14 0.06
CA SER A 59 -4.76 3.56 1.42
C SER A 59 -3.79 4.75 1.40
N THR A 60 -2.85 4.76 0.46
CA THR A 60 -1.89 5.86 0.27
C THR A 60 -2.58 7.15 -0.17
N LEU A 61 -3.56 7.05 -1.08
CA LEU A 61 -4.34 8.19 -1.54
C LEU A 61 -5.25 8.74 -0.44
N ASP A 62 -5.93 7.89 0.31
CA ASP A 62 -6.78 8.30 1.43
C ASP A 62 -5.96 9.02 2.51
N SER A 63 -4.75 8.51 2.81
CA SER A 63 -3.82 9.15 3.74
C SER A 63 -3.34 10.50 3.21
N THR A 64 -2.97 10.57 1.93
CA THR A 64 -2.51 11.81 1.29
C THR A 64 -3.62 12.86 1.26
N TRP A 65 -4.84 12.47 0.90
CA TRP A 65 -6.03 13.34 0.92
C TRP A 65 -6.31 13.87 2.32
N THR A 66 -6.24 13.00 3.33
CA THR A 66 -6.45 13.40 4.73
C THR A 66 -5.40 14.41 5.19
N LEU A 67 -4.14 14.24 4.81
CA LEU A 67 -3.08 15.23 5.09
C LEU A 67 -3.34 16.57 4.39
N TRP A 68 -3.77 16.55 3.13
CA TRP A 68 -4.15 17.77 2.40
C TRP A 68 -5.33 18.50 3.05
N ALA A 69 -6.36 17.75 3.45
CA ALA A 69 -7.50 18.30 4.18
C ALA A 69 -7.06 18.92 5.50
N SER A 70 -6.19 18.24 6.25
CA SER A 70 -5.64 18.73 7.53
C SER A 70 -4.90 20.07 7.37
N ILE A 71 -4.01 20.18 6.37
CA ILE A 71 -3.28 21.43 6.07
C ILE A 71 -4.25 22.57 5.73
N THR A 72 -5.32 22.28 4.97
CA THR A 72 -6.33 23.27 4.59
C THR A 72 -7.10 23.80 5.80
N VAL A 73 -7.43 22.92 6.75
CA VAL A 73 -8.09 23.31 8.01
C VAL A 73 -7.18 24.18 8.87
N PHE A 74 -5.90 23.83 9.00
CA PHE A 74 -4.93 24.68 9.72
C PHE A 74 -4.77 26.06 9.07
N ALA A 75 -4.80 26.12 7.74
CA ALA A 75 -4.73 27.38 7.00
C ALA A 75 -5.93 28.31 7.31
N MET A 76 -7.12 27.77 7.58
CA MET A 76 -8.28 28.57 8.00
C MET A 76 -8.06 29.25 9.35
N ASN A 77 -7.60 28.50 10.35
CA ASN A 77 -7.43 29.02 11.71
C ASN A 77 -6.39 30.16 11.77
N ILE A 78 -5.32 30.04 10.99
CA ILE A 78 -4.29 31.10 10.87
C ILE A 78 -4.79 32.23 9.95
N GLY A 79 -5.53 31.88 8.90
CA GLY A 79 -6.03 32.83 7.90
C GLY A 79 -6.97 33.89 8.47
N PHE A 80 -7.90 33.51 9.35
CA PHE A 80 -8.76 34.48 10.03
C PHE A 80 -7.95 35.42 10.94
N GLY A 81 -7.00 34.88 11.69
CA GLY A 81 -6.11 35.70 12.52
C GLY A 81 -5.28 36.70 11.73
N LEU A 82 -4.87 36.35 10.50
CA LEU A 82 -4.15 37.25 9.60
C LEU A 82 -5.05 38.35 9.03
N LEU A 83 -6.30 38.03 8.66
CA LEU A 83 -7.28 39.00 8.17
C LEU A 83 -7.67 40.01 9.25
N GLU A 84 -7.86 39.56 10.49
CA GLU A 84 -8.11 40.42 11.65
C GLU A 84 -6.89 41.30 11.96
N ALA A 85 -5.68 40.73 11.95
CA ALA A 85 -4.42 41.45 12.18
C ALA A 85 -4.13 42.53 11.12
N GLY A 86 -4.52 42.30 9.87
CA GLY A 86 -4.40 43.27 8.77
C GLY A 86 -5.40 44.42 8.83
N SER A 87 -6.50 44.26 9.57
CA SER A 87 -7.59 45.24 9.67
C SER A 87 -7.44 46.20 10.87
N ILE A 88 -6.41 46.02 11.71
CA ILE A 88 -6.18 46.77 12.95
C ILE A 88 -4.83 47.50 12.95
N ARG A 89 -4.68 48.51 13.81
CA ARG A 89 -3.46 49.32 13.96
C ARG A 89 -2.26 48.42 14.33
N SER A 90 -1.13 48.61 13.63
CA SER A 90 0.07 47.77 13.73
C SER A 90 0.63 47.61 15.15
N MET A 91 0.46 48.62 16.02
CA MET A 91 0.95 48.61 17.41
C MET A 91 0.34 47.50 18.29
N ASN A 92 -0.84 47.00 17.95
CA ASN A 92 -1.55 45.97 18.72
C ASN A 92 -1.82 44.69 17.91
N SER A 93 -1.58 44.74 16.60
CA SER A 93 -1.80 43.63 15.66
C SER A 93 -0.97 42.38 16.01
N GLN A 94 0.28 42.57 16.42
CA GLN A 94 1.20 41.48 16.76
C GLN A 94 0.73 40.66 17.96
N SER A 95 0.11 41.30 18.96
CA SER A 95 -0.42 40.60 20.15
C SER A 95 -1.69 39.80 19.87
N ILE A 96 -2.45 40.16 18.83
CA ILE A 96 -3.68 39.46 18.43
C ILE A 96 -3.35 38.27 17.53
N LEU A 97 -2.41 38.44 16.60
CA LEU A 97 -1.88 37.35 15.78
C LEU A 97 -1.29 36.22 16.65
N PHE A 98 -0.54 36.58 17.70
CA PHE A 98 0.08 35.61 18.60
C PHE A 98 -0.96 34.80 19.38
N LYS A 99 -2.08 35.41 19.80
CA LYS A 99 -3.18 34.68 20.44
C LYS A 99 -3.82 33.67 19.47
N ASN A 100 -4.09 34.07 18.23
CA ASN A 100 -4.66 33.18 17.21
C ASN A 100 -3.74 32.00 16.86
N MET A 101 -2.43 32.20 16.87
CA MET A 101 -1.47 31.11 16.64
C MET A 101 -1.35 30.16 17.85
N LEU A 102 -1.43 30.71 19.07
CA LEU A 102 -1.43 29.91 20.30
C LEU A 102 -2.70 29.07 20.46
N ASP A 103 -3.85 29.56 20.00
CA ASP A 103 -5.13 28.85 20.09
C ASP A 103 -5.06 27.49 19.38
N ILE A 104 -4.51 27.43 18.16
CA ILE A 104 -4.32 26.18 17.42
C ILE A 104 -3.42 25.18 18.17
N GLY A 105 -2.37 25.68 18.80
CA GLY A 105 -1.46 24.85 19.61
C GLY A 105 -2.15 24.28 20.84
N ILE A 106 -2.92 25.11 21.55
CA ILE A 106 -3.67 24.71 22.74
C ILE A 106 -4.80 23.73 22.37
N VAL A 107 -5.50 23.94 21.26
CA VAL A 107 -6.52 23.02 20.74
C VAL A 107 -5.91 21.66 20.39
N THR A 108 -4.73 21.63 19.77
CA THR A 108 -4.04 20.38 19.42
C THR A 108 -3.59 19.62 20.67
N ILE A 109 -3.00 20.31 21.65
CA ILE A 109 -2.60 19.72 22.94
C ILE A 109 -3.84 19.27 23.72
N GLY A 110 -4.91 20.05 23.67
CA GLY A 110 -6.19 19.74 24.31
C GLY A 110 -6.86 18.50 23.73
N TRP A 111 -6.81 18.31 22.40
CA TRP A 111 -7.25 17.06 21.77
C TRP A 111 -6.44 15.88 22.31
N TRP A 112 -5.11 16.01 22.38
CA TRP A 112 -4.25 14.91 22.83
C TRP A 112 -4.40 14.57 24.32
N ALA A 113 -4.76 15.55 25.14
CA ALA A 113 -4.96 15.39 26.57
C ALA A 113 -6.35 14.88 26.96
N LEU A 114 -7.33 14.93 26.06
CA LEU A 114 -8.70 14.40 26.22
C LEU A 114 -8.77 12.93 25.80
#